data_AF-A9NSU8-F1
#
_entry.id   AF-A9NSU8-F1
#
_cell.length_a   1.000
_cell.length_b   1.000
_cell.length_c   1.000
_cell.angle_alpha   90.00
_cell.angle_beta   90.00
_cell.angle_gamma   90.00
#
_symmetry.space_group_name_H-M   'P 1'
#
loop_
_entity.id
_entity.type
_entity.pdbx_description
1 polymer ?
#
loop_
_entity_poly.entity_id
_entity_poly.type
_entity_poly.pdbx_seq_one_letter_code
_entity_poly.pdbx_strand_id
1 'polypeptide(L)'
;MARECKVSLKSSDDELFDVNEAVAFESQTIKNMIEDTGTASAIPLPNVSSKILSKVIEYCKYHVEAQKPADEKSAISEDEIKTWDQEFVKVD
;
A
#
# COMPACT_ATOMS: atom_id res chain seq x y z
N MET A 1 -15.66 14.05 8.59
CA MET A 1 -15.52 13.84 7.14
C MET A 1 -14.22 13.06 6.96
N ALA A 2 -14.30 11.74 6.75
CA ALA A 2 -13.10 10.97 6.43
C ALA A 2 -12.62 11.48 5.07
N ARG A 3 -11.53 12.23 5.07
CA ARG A 3 -10.91 12.68 3.83
C ARG A 3 -10.27 11.44 3.24
N GLU A 4 -10.68 11.05 2.05
CA GLU A 4 -9.88 10.14 1.22
C GLU A 4 -8.62 10.92 0.81
N CYS A 5 -7.69 11.08 1.77
CA CYS A 5 -6.38 11.63 1.48
C CYS A 5 -5.69 10.60 0.59
N LYS A 6 -5.39 11.02 -0.64
CA LYS A 6 -4.58 10.23 -1.57
C LYS A 6 -3.15 10.72 -1.49
N VAL A 7 -2.22 9.79 -1.57
CA VAL A 7 -0.80 10.04 -1.58
C VAL A 7 -0.27 9.64 -2.94
N SER A 8 0.50 10.53 -3.55
CA SER A 8 1.18 10.23 -4.80
C SER A 8 2.56 9.66 -4.48
N LEU A 9 2.85 8.47 -4.99
CA LEU A 9 4.16 7.82 -4.90
C LEU A 9 4.83 7.88 -6.26
N LYS A 10 6.12 8.18 -6.30
CA LYS A 10 6.91 8.22 -7.54
C LYS A 10 7.92 7.08 -7.55
N SER A 11 7.83 6.20 -8.54
CA SER A 11 8.77 5.10 -8.74
C SER A 11 10.13 5.57 -9.26
N SER A 12 11.12 4.67 -9.28
CA SER A 12 12.44 4.90 -9.87
C SER A 12 12.39 5.16 -11.38
N ASP A 13 11.34 4.69 -12.05
CA ASP A 13 11.12 4.85 -13.50
C ASP A 13 10.34 6.14 -13.83
N ASP A 14 10.28 7.08 -12.89
CA ASP A 14 9.53 8.34 -12.97
C ASP A 14 8.00 8.20 -13.03
N GLU A 15 7.46 6.98 -12.89
CA GLU A 15 6.02 6.72 -12.92
C GLU A 15 5.36 7.07 -11.57
N LEU A 16 4.20 7.73 -11.64
CA LEU A 16 3.43 8.19 -10.49
C LEU A 16 2.24 7.26 -10.19
N PHE A 17 2.02 7.00 -8.90
CA PHE A 17 0.96 6.13 -8.40
C PHE A 17 0.17 6.85 -7.31
N ASP A 18 -1.13 7.03 -7.55
CA ASP A 18 -2.04 7.57 -6.53
C ASP A 18 -2.65 6.43 -5.71
N VAL A 19 -2.39 6.45 -4.42
CA VAL A 19 -2.89 5.45 -3.46
C VAL A 19 -3.61 6.11 -2.31
N ASN A 20 -4.54 5.39 -1.69
CA ASN A 20 -5.18 5.87 -0.46
C ASN A 20 -4.16 5.96 0.67
N GLU A 21 -4.28 6.97 1.52
CA GLU A 21 -3.43 7.17 2.68
C GLU A 21 -3.40 5.94 3.60
N ALA A 22 -4.54 5.29 3.82
CA ALA A 22 -4.59 4.04 4.58
C ALA A 22 -3.69 2.93 3.98
N VAL A 23 -3.66 2.82 2.65
CA VAL A 23 -2.82 1.86 1.93
C VAL A 23 -1.35 2.26 2.00
N ALA A 24 -1.06 3.56 1.84
CA ALA A 24 0.29 4.08 1.99
C ALA A 24 0.84 3.92 3.42
N PHE A 25 -0.04 4.01 4.43
CA PHE A 25 0.31 3.91 5.84
C PHE A 25 0.67 2.50 6.30
N GLU A 26 0.30 1.46 5.55
CA GLU A 26 0.82 0.10 5.77
C GLU A 26 2.34 0.06 5.66
N SER A 27 2.93 0.90 4.80
CA SER A 27 4.37 1.06 4.76
C SER A 27 4.80 2.11 5.77
N GLN A 28 5.42 1.66 6.87
CA GLN A 28 5.96 2.55 7.90
C GLN A 28 6.93 3.60 7.32
N THR A 29 7.67 3.25 6.27
CA THR A 29 8.59 4.18 5.60
C THR A 29 7.83 5.29 4.90
N ILE A 30 6.79 4.95 4.13
CA ILE A 30 5.95 5.92 3.42
C ILE A 30 5.18 6.77 4.43
N LYS A 31 4.64 6.16 5.50
CA LYS A 31 4.00 6.88 6.60
C LYS A 31 4.90 7.96 7.20
N ASN A 32 6.13 7.61 7.58
CA ASN A 32 7.08 8.57 8.13
C ASN A 32 7.40 9.69 7.13
N MET A 33 7.51 9.38 5.83
CA MET A 33 7.72 10.38 4.78
C MET A 33 6.53 11.34 4.63
N ILE A 34 5.30 10.84 4.73
CA ILE A 34 4.09 11.66 4.72
C ILE A 34 4.03 12.56 5.95
N GLU A 35 4.39 12.04 7.13
CA GLU A 35 4.39 12.82 8.36
C GLU A 35 5.45 13.94 8.35
N ASP A 36 6.59 13.71 7.71
CA ASP A 36 7.70 14.68 7.61
C ASP A 36 7.50 15.70 6.46
N THR A 37 7.12 15.23 5.26
CA THR A 37 7.02 16.06 4.04
C THR A 37 5.59 16.51 3.71
N GLY A 38 4.57 15.83 4.26
CA GLY A 38 3.16 16.03 3.92
C GLY A 38 2.72 15.31 2.64
N THR A 39 1.44 15.39 2.33
CA THR A 39 0.82 14.79 1.11
C THR A 39 0.83 15.73 -0.10
N ALA A 40 1.43 16.92 0.01
CA ALA A 40 1.42 17.94 -1.05
C ALA A 40 2.38 17.62 -2.22
N SER A 41 3.39 16.78 -1.99
CA SER A 41 4.39 16.38 -2.98
C SER A 41 4.42 14.87 -3.14
N ALA A 42 4.75 14.40 -4.34
CA ALA A 42 4.91 12.98 -4.60
C ALA A 42 6.13 12.43 -3.85
N ILE A 43 5.96 11.30 -3.18
CA ILE A 43 7.03 10.66 -2.39
C ILE A 43 7.94 9.86 -3.34
N PRO A 44 9.21 10.23 -3.49
CA PRO A 44 10.12 9.53 -4.39
C PRO A 44 10.60 8.21 -3.77
N LEU A 45 10.45 7.12 -4.52
CA LEU A 45 10.91 5.77 -4.22
C LEU A 45 11.95 5.35 -5.28
N PRO A 46 13.18 5.91 -5.22
CA PRO A 46 14.20 5.73 -6.26
C PRO A 46 14.73 4.29 -6.36
N ASN A 47 14.43 3.43 -5.38
CA ASN A 47 14.86 2.03 -5.37
C ASN A 47 13.74 1.05 -5.79
N VAL A 48 12.57 1.56 -6.17
CA VAL A 48 11.39 0.73 -6.47
C VAL A 48 10.92 1.04 -7.89
N SER A 49 11.03 0.06 -8.78
CA SER A 49 10.49 0.18 -10.14
C SER A 49 8.97 0.25 -10.14
N SER A 50 8.39 0.80 -11.21
CA SER A 50 6.94 0.92 -11.35
C SER A 50 6.21 -0.42 -11.21
N LYS A 51 6.78 -1.47 -11.79
CA LYS A 51 6.27 -2.86 -11.68
C LYS A 51 6.23 -3.36 -10.24
N ILE A 52 7.30 -3.12 -9.48
CA ILE A 52 7.38 -3.54 -8.08
C ILE A 52 6.45 -2.67 -7.23
N LEU A 53 6.40 -1.36 -7.49
CA LEU A 53 5.54 -0.45 -6.76
C LEU A 53 4.06 -0.82 -6.95
N SER A 54 3.63 -1.15 -8.17
CA SER A 54 2.27 -1.63 -8.43
C SER A 54 1.94 -2.87 -7.61
N LYS A 55 2.88 -3.82 -7.49
CA LYS A 55 2.72 -5.01 -6.64
C LYS A 55 2.61 -4.60 -5.16
N VAL A 56 3.53 -3.79 -4.65
CA VAL A 56 3.49 -3.33 -3.24
C VAL A 56 2.16 -2.65 -2.92
N ILE A 57 1.60 -1.86 -3.85
CA ILE A 57 0.31 -1.22 -3.67
C ILE A 57 -0.82 -2.25 -3.58
N GLU A 58 -0.81 -3.29 -4.41
CA GLU A 58 -1.77 -4.41 -4.34
C GLU A 58 -1.67 -5.14 -3.00
N TYR A 59 -0.44 -5.41 -2.55
CA TYR A 59 -0.16 -6.00 -1.23
C TYR A 59 -0.75 -5.19 -0.08
N CYS A 60 -0.46 -3.89 -0.05
CA CYS A 60 -0.96 -3.01 0.99
C CYS A 60 -2.49 -2.89 0.94
N LYS A 61 -3.11 -2.86 -0.25
CA LYS A 61 -4.58 -2.83 -0.38
C LYS A 61 -5.21 -4.07 0.24
N TYR A 62 -4.71 -5.25 -0.10
CA TYR A 62 -5.20 -6.52 0.43
C TYR A 62 -5.11 -6.55 1.96
N HIS A 63 -3.96 -6.13 2.52
CA HIS A 63 -3.74 -6.12 3.96
C HIS A 63 -4.59 -5.07 4.70
N VAL A 64 -4.82 -3.89 4.12
CA VAL A 64 -5.76 -2.90 4.69
C VAL A 64 -7.17 -3.46 4.72
N GLU A 65 -7.61 -4.14 3.66
CA GLU A 65 -8.94 -4.73 3.60
C GLU A 65 -9.08 -5.91 4.57
N ALA A 66 -8.05 -6.75 4.69
CA ALA A 66 -8.01 -7.86 5.64
C ALA A 66 -8.06 -7.40 7.11
N GLN A 67 -7.46 -6.25 7.42
CA GLN A 67 -7.45 -5.68 8.78
C GLN A 67 -8.74 -4.93 9.15
N LYS A 68 -9.65 -4.66 8.21
CA LYS A 68 -10.93 -4.00 8.55
C LYS A 68 -11.75 -4.95 9.43
N PRO A 69 -12.25 -4.49 10.59
CA PRO A 69 -13.11 -5.30 11.43
C PRO A 69 -14.38 -5.61 10.63
N ALA A 70 -14.55 -6.88 10.26
CA ALA A 70 -15.73 -7.30 9.54
C ALA A 70 -16.92 -7.31 10.50
N ASP A 71 -18.02 -6.73 10.06
CA ASP A 71 -19.36 -7.17 10.44
C ASP A 71 -19.48 -8.66 10.03
N GLU A 72 -19.00 -9.55 10.91
CA GLU A 72 -19.08 -11.02 11.01
C GLU A 72 -18.96 -11.92 9.73
N LYS A 73 -18.79 -11.38 8.52
CA LYS A 73 -18.91 -12.16 7.27
C LYS A 73 -17.80 -11.94 6.22
N SER A 74 -16.90 -10.98 6.44
CA SER A 74 -15.84 -10.64 5.46
C SER A 74 -14.44 -10.53 6.08
N ALA A 75 -14.24 -11.06 7.30
CA ALA A 75 -12.92 -11.09 7.90
C ALA A 75 -12.08 -12.10 7.12
N ILE A 76 -11.08 -11.63 6.38
CA ILE A 76 -10.11 -12.49 5.72
C ILE A 76 -9.35 -13.21 6.85
N SER A 77 -9.40 -14.53 6.84
CA SER A 77 -8.76 -15.33 7.90
C SER A 77 -7.25 -15.16 7.83
N GLU A 78 -6.55 -15.22 8.96
CA GLU A 78 -5.07 -15.18 8.97
C GLU A 78 -4.44 -16.24 8.06
N ASP A 79 -5.07 -17.42 7.92
CA ASP A 79 -4.65 -18.48 7.00
C ASP A 79 -4.81 -18.09 5.52
N GLU A 80 -5.86 -17.34 5.16
CA GLU A 80 -6.06 -16.83 3.80
C GLU A 80 -5.05 -15.74 3.47
N ILE A 81 -4.76 -14.85 4.43
CA ILE A 81 -3.70 -13.84 4.31
C ILE A 81 -2.37 -14.55 4.05
N LYS A 82 -1.97 -15.50 4.91
CA LYS A 82 -0.73 -16.25 4.75
C LYS A 82 -0.63 -16.98 3.41
N THR A 83 -1.73 -17.58 2.94
CA THR A 83 -1.75 -18.28 1.65
C THR A 83 -1.57 -17.28 0.50
N TRP A 84 -2.25 -16.14 0.56
CA TRP A 84 -2.12 -15.08 -0.42
C TRP A 84 -0.70 -14.48 -0.43
N ASP A 85 -0.12 -14.19 0.73
CA ASP A 85 1.29 -13.76 0.86
C ASP A 85 2.24 -14.74 0.18
N GLN A 86 2.07 -16.06 0.41
CA GLN A 86 2.92 -17.07 -0.21
C GLN A 86 2.81 -17.12 -1.73
N GLU A 87 1.61 -16.92 -2.28
CA GLU A 87 1.40 -16.85 -3.72
C GLU A 87 1.94 -15.54 -4.29
N PHE A 88 1.78 -14.43 -3.56
CA PHE A 88 2.18 -13.10 -3.98
C PHE A 88 3.70 -12.95 -4.06
N VAL A 89 4.46 -13.57 -3.16
CA VAL A 89 5.92 -13.58 -3.19
C VAL A 89 6.51 -14.54 -4.22
N LYS A 90 5.72 -15.46 -4.80
CA LYS A 90 6.12 -16.28 -5.96
C LYS A 90 6.09 -15.44 -7.23
N VAL A 91 6.93 -14.41 -7.26
CA VAL A 91 7.20 -13.64 -8.46
C VAL A 91 8.37 -14.33 -9.17
N ASP A 92 8.05 -15.14 -10.18
CA ASP A 92 9.03 -15.70 -11.13
C ASP A 92 9.69 -14.57 -11.95
#